data_AF-A0AA37AF49-F1
#
_entry.id   AF-A0AA37AF49-F1
#
_cell.length_a   1.000
_cell.length_b   1.000
_cell.length_c   1.000
_cell.angle_alpha   90.00
_cell.angle_beta   90.00
_cell.angle_gamma   90.00
#
_symmetry.space_group_name_H-M   'P 1'
#
loop_
_entity.id
_entity.type
_entity.pdbx_description
1 polymer ?
#
loop_
_entity_poly.entity_id
_entity_poly.type
_entity_poly.pdbx_seq_one_letter_code
_entity_poly.pdbx_strand_id
1 'polypeptide(L)' 'MSKGIPSDGIVFKLARLAVVSELKKKRILKQPIAKFDSKAGKVYLLHGDGTRQEFGRVSGTRYSERHC' A
#
# COMPACT_ATOMS: atom_id res chain seq x y z
N MET A 1 10.88 -29.57 -15.63
CA MET A 1 11.15 -29.07 -14.26
C MET A 1 11.42 -27.57 -14.33
N SER A 2 10.43 -26.74 -13.95
CA SER A 2 10.49 -25.27 -13.92
C SER A 2 11.40 -24.78 -12.78
N LYS A 3 12.72 -24.94 -12.95
CA LYS A 3 13.75 -24.68 -11.93
C LYS A 3 13.97 -23.19 -11.57
N GLY A 4 13.06 -22.28 -11.92
CA GLY A 4 13.29 -20.84 -11.78
C GLY A 4 12.12 -20.01 -11.24
N ILE A 5 10.93 -20.60 -11.10
CA ILE A 5 9.77 -19.84 -10.60
C ILE A 5 9.60 -20.16 -9.12
N PRO A 6 9.81 -19.19 -8.21
CA PRO A 6 9.57 -19.40 -6.80
C PRO A 6 8.09 -19.71 -6.58
N SER A 7 7.80 -20.60 -5.63
CA SER A 7 6.42 -20.86 -5.21
C SER A 7 5.74 -19.58 -4.75
N ASP A 8 4.46 -19.40 -5.11
CA ASP A 8 3.63 -18.26 -4.68
C ASP A 8 3.68 -18.01 -3.17
N GLY A 9 3.77 -19.08 -2.37
CA GLY A 9 3.90 -18.98 -0.92
C GLY A 9 5.19 -18.27 -0.47
N ILE A 10 6.29 -18.43 -1.19
CA ILE A 10 7.56 -17.74 -0.94
C ILE A 10 7.43 -16.27 -1.36
N VAL A 11 6.86 -16.02 -2.54
CA VAL A 11 6.65 -14.65 -3.05
C VAL A 11 5.79 -13.84 -2.09
N PHE A 12 4.68 -14.40 -1.61
CA PHE A 12 3.78 -13.74 -0.67
C PHE A 12 4.47 -13.42 0.67
N LYS A 13 5.25 -14.36 1.22
CA LYS A 13 5.99 -14.15 2.47
C LYS A 13 6.98 -12.99 2.33
N LEU A 14 7.76 -12.98 1.25
CA LEU A 14 8.75 -11.93 1.00
C LEU A 14 8.10 -10.57 0.76
N ALA A 15 7.02 -10.52 -0.02
CA ALA A 15 6.25 -9.29 -0.25
C ALA A 15 5.70 -8.72 1.07
N ARG A 16 5.14 -9.58 1.94
CA ARG A 16 4.64 -9.16 3.26
C ARG A 16 5.76 -8.60 4.14
N LEU A 17 6.92 -9.24 4.16
CA LEU A 17 8.09 -8.75 4.91
C LEU A 17 8.59 -7.40 4.39
N ALA A 18 8.65 -7.22 3.07
CA ALA A 18 9.05 -5.96 2.44
C ALA A 18 8.09 -4.81 2.78
N VAL A 19 6.77 -5.06 2.78
CA VAL A 19 5.78 -4.05 3.19
C VAL A 19 5.94 -3.69 4.66
N VAL A 20 6.13 -4.68 5.54
CA VAL A 20 6.31 -4.45 6.98
C VAL A 20 7.57 -3.64 7.27
N SER A 21 8.69 -3.96 6.61
CA SER A 21 9.95 -3.24 6.79
C SER A 21 9.85 -1.78 6.30
N GLU A 22 9.20 -1.56 5.15
CA GLU A 22 9.00 -0.21 4.60
C GLU A 22 8.08 0.63 5.51
N LEU A 23 6.98 0.05 6.00
CA LEU A 23 6.12 0.75 6.97
C LEU A 23 6.85 1.09 8.27
N LYS A 24 7.70 0.18 8.77
CA LYS A 24 8.53 0.43 9.96
C LYS A 24 9.52 1.56 9.71
N LYS A 25 10.21 1.56 8.56
CA LYS A 25 11.14 2.61 8.15
C LYS A 25 10.44 3.97 8.08
N LYS A 26 9.27 4.06 7.45
CA LYS A 26 8.48 5.30 7.37
C LYS A 26 8.12 5.84 8.76
N ARG A 27 7.73 4.96 9.69
CA ARG A 27 7.46 5.37 11.09
C ARG A 27 8.69 5.95 11.78
N ILE A 28 9.84 5.27 11.66
CA ILE A 28 11.10 5.73 12.28
C ILE A 28 11.52 7.09 11.72
N LEU A 29 11.37 7.28 10.41
CA LEU A 29 11.69 8.53 9.72
C LEU A 29 10.61 9.60 9.87
N LYS A 30 9.56 9.36 10.67
CA LYS A 30 8.40 10.24 10.83
C LYS A 30 7.74 10.64 9.50
N GLN A 31 7.81 9.77 8.50
CA GLN A 31 7.20 9.98 7.20
C GLN A 31 5.71 9.60 7.23
N PRO A 32 4.86 10.35 6.53
CA PRO A 32 3.44 10.04 6.45
C PRO A 32 3.19 8.69 5.76
N ILE A 33 2.18 7.97 6.24
CA ILE A 33 1.75 6.69 5.70
C ILE A 33 0.38 6.86 5.05
N ALA A 34 0.29 6.55 3.76
CA ALA A 34 -0.98 6.52 3.05
C ALA A 34 -1.87 5.39 3.61
N LYS A 35 -3.12 5.73 3.93
CA LYS A 35 -4.17 4.81 4.34
C LYS A 35 -5.40 5.02 3.47
N PHE A 36 -6.00 3.91 3.10
CA PHE A 36 -7.26 3.91 2.37
C PHE A 36 -8.44 3.78 3.35
N ASP A 37 -9.42 4.67 3.22
CA ASP A 37 -10.72 4.57 3.85
C ASP A 37 -11.71 3.95 2.87
N SER A 38 -12.10 2.70 3.12
CA SER A 38 -13.04 1.98 2.27
C SER A 38 -14.47 2.52 2.36
N LYS A 39 -14.85 3.18 3.46
CA LYS A 39 -16.20 3.76 3.62
C LYS A 39 -16.32 5.06 2.83
N ALA A 40 -15.27 5.89 2.88
CA ALA A 40 -15.26 7.18 2.19
C ALA A 40 -14.75 7.10 0.73
N GLY A 41 -14.10 6.00 0.35
CA GLY A 41 -13.44 5.86 -0.95
C GLY A 41 -12.27 6.84 -1.12
N LYS A 42 -11.62 7.22 -0.01
CA LYS A 42 -10.57 8.24 0.03
C LYS A 42 -9.26 7.66 0.53
N VAL A 43 -8.15 8.18 0.03
CA VAL A 43 -6.81 7.94 0.53
C VAL A 43 -6.36 9.17 1.31
N TYR A 44 -5.90 8.96 2.53
CA TYR A 44 -5.33 10.01 3.37
C TYR A 44 -3.92 9.64 3.81
N LEU A 45 -3.06 10.63 3.94
CA LEU A 45 -1.76 10.51 4.59
C LEU A 45 -1.96 10.64 6.10
N LEU A 46 -1.55 9.60 6.84
CA LEU A 46 -1.50 9.62 8.30
C LEU A 46 -0.09 9.99 8.75
N HIS A 47 0.03 11.12 9.44
CA HIS A 47 1.27 11.60 10.02
C HIS A 47 1.52 10.96 11.40
N GLY A 48 2.76 11.07 11.90
CA GLY A 48 3.16 10.48 13.19
C GLY A 48 2.48 11.11 14.41
N ASP A 49 1.99 12.34 14.29
CA ASP A 49 1.21 13.07 15.29
C ASP A 49 -0.29 12.71 15.27
N GLY A 50 -0.71 11.85 14.35
CA GLY A 50 -2.10 11.43 14.17
C GLY A 50 -2.92 12.32 13.24
N THR A 51 -2.34 13.40 12.69
CA THR A 51 -3.03 14.24 11.72
C THR A 51 -3.27 13.48 10.41
N ARG A 52 -4.42 13.76 9.78
CA ARG A 52 -4.83 13.15 8.51
C ARG A 52 -4.91 14.22 7.45
N GLN A 53 -4.17 14.02 6.36
CA GLN A 53 -4.19 14.90 5.21
C GLN A 53 -4.81 14.16 4.02
N GLU A 54 -5.84 14.72 3.39
CA GLU A 54 -6.42 14.12 2.19
C GLU A 54 -5.38 14.09 1.07
N PHE A 55 -5.17 12.91 0.49
CA PHE A 55 -4.19 12.70 -0.59
C PHE A 55 -4.87 12.52 -1.94
N GLY A 56 -5.99 11.81 -1.96
CA GLY A 56 -6.73 11.60 -3.19
C GLY A 56 -7.97 10.73 -2.97
N ARG A 57 -8.73 10.58 -4.05
CA ARG A 57 -9.95 9.76 -4.08
C ARG A 57 -9.74 8.58 -5.01
N VAL A 58 -10.26 7.42 -4.62
CA VAL A 58 -10.24 6.25 -5.49
C VAL A 58 -11.33 6.42 -6.53
N SER A 59 -10.99 6.28 -7.82
CA SER A 59 -12.00 6.18 -8.87
C SER A 59 -12.73 4.85 -8.74
N GLY A 60 -14.05 4.84 -8.90
CA GLY A 60 -14.86 3.62 -8.82
C GLY A 60 -14.55 2.58 -9.91
N THR A 61 -13.78 2.94 -10.94
CA THR A 61 -13.32 2.03 -12.00
C THR A 61 -11.94 1.46 -11.69
N ARG A 62 -11.75 0.16 -11.97
CA ARG A 62 -10.42 -0.46 -11.92
C ARG A 62 -9.53 0.15 -12.99
N TYR A 63 -8.23 0.09 -12.77
CA TYR A 63 -7.25 0.58 -13.74
C TYR A 63 -7.43 -0.08 -15.12
N SER A 64 -7.78 -1.37 -15.16
CA SER A 64 -8.06 -2.13 -16.39
C SER A 64 -9.36 -1.75 -17.10
N GLU A 65 -10.25 -1.01 -16.45
CA GLU A 65 -11.57 -0.61 -16.95
C GLU A 65 -11.57 0.86 -17.42
N ARG A 66 -10.45 1.57 -17.28
CA ARG A 66 -10.30 2.92 -17.81
C ARG A 66 -9.98 2.80 -19.30
N HIS A 67 -10.93 3.19 -20.16
CA HIS A 67 -10.66 3.34 -21.59
C HIS A 67 -9.68 4.50 -21.77
N CYS A 68 -8.49 4.21 -22.32
CA CYS A 68 -7.54 5.21 -22.80
C CYS A 68 -7.98 5.78 -24.14
#